data_AF-E8LPS0-F1
#
_entry.id   AF-E8LPS0-F1
#
_cell.length_a   1.000
_cell.length_b   1.000
_cell.length_c   1.000
_cell.angle_alpha   90.00
_cell.angle_beta   90.00
_cell.angle_gamma   90.00
#
_symmetry.space_group_name_H-M   'P 1'
#
loop_
_entity.id
_entity.type
_entity.pdbx_description
1 polymer ?
#
loop_
_entity_poly.entity_id
_entity_poly.type
_entity_poly.pdbx_seq_one_letter_code
_entity_poly.pdbx_strand_id
1 'polypeptide(L)'
;MKNVITMITVLCVSLLMLGCAKNAKRLGNHVAMVKAEQTYNQNATQENLGVIPSGSGERMEGAYQVYTGKQSTDLEGTDSQVLEGFGN
;
A
#
# COMPACT_ATOMS: atom_id res chain seq x y z
N MET A 1 12.71 -28.63 -53.33
CA MET A 1 13.31 -27.35 -52.86
C MET A 1 12.26 -26.28 -52.59
N LYS A 2 11.35 -25.96 -53.53
CA LYS A 2 10.27 -24.97 -53.31
C LYS A 2 9.45 -25.18 -52.02
N ASN A 3 8.97 -26.39 -51.77
CA ASN A 3 8.14 -26.67 -50.58
C ASN A 3 8.91 -26.54 -49.24
N VAL A 4 10.22 -26.80 -49.26
CA VAL A 4 11.10 -26.63 -48.08
C VAL A 4 11.30 -25.14 -47.80
N ILE A 5 11.51 -24.34 -48.85
CA ILE A 5 11.63 -22.88 -48.73
C ILE A 5 10.32 -22.28 -48.19
N THR A 6 9.16 -22.73 -48.68
CA THR A 6 7.85 -22.26 -48.20
C THR A 6 7.62 -22.60 -46.72
N MET A 7 8.03 -23.79 -46.27
CA MET A 7 7.92 -24.19 -44.85
C MET A 7 8.80 -23.33 -43.94
N ILE A 8 10.03 -23.02 -44.39
CA ILE A 8 10.96 -22.17 -43.63
C ILE A 8 10.41 -20.74 -43.52
N THR A 9 9.87 -20.17 -44.59
CA THR A 9 9.29 -18.82 -44.55
C THR A 9 8.08 -18.75 -43.62
N VAL A 10 7.19 -19.74 -43.64
CA VAL A 10 6.03 -19.78 -42.73
C VAL A 10 6.47 -19.86 -41.26
N LEU A 11 7.49 -20.67 -40.96
CA LEU A 11 8.04 -20.80 -39.61
C LEU A 11 8.72 -19.51 -39.12
N CYS A 12 9.49 -18.84 -39.98
CA CYS A 12 10.12 -17.56 -39.62
C CYS A 12 9.08 -16.46 -39.36
N VAL A 13 8.03 -16.38 -40.19
CA VAL A 13 6.96 -15.39 -40.01
C VAL A 13 6.19 -15.64 -38.72
N SER A 14 5.89 -16.90 -38.38
CA SER A 14 5.18 -17.21 -37.13
C SER A 14 6.01 -16.88 -35.89
N LEU A 15 7.32 -17.11 -35.92
CA LEU A 15 8.24 -16.75 -34.83
C LEU A 15 8.31 -15.23 -34.60
N LEU A 16 8.29 -14.43 -35.67
CA LEU A 16 8.34 -12.97 -35.57
C LEU A 16 7.05 -12.38 -34.96
N MET A 17 5.91 -13.05 -35.11
CA MET A 17 4.61 -12.59 -34.61
C MET A 17 4.37 -12.86 -33.12
N LEU A 18 5.19 -13.71 -32.48
CA LEU A 18 5.07 -14.03 -31.04
C LEU A 18 5.53 -12.89 -30.11
N GLY A 19 6.22 -11.87 -30.63
CA GLY A 19 6.85 -10.79 -29.84
C GLY A 19 5.91 -9.67 -29.40
N CYS A 20 4.84 -9.37 -30.15
CA CYS A 20 4.06 -8.15 -29.96
C CYS A 20 3.15 -8.15 -28.72
N ALA A 21 2.70 -9.32 -28.26
CA ALA A 21 1.80 -9.42 -27.09
C ALA A 21 2.54 -9.57 -25.76
N LYS A 22 3.83 -9.93 -25.78
CA LYS A 22 4.57 -10.33 -24.57
C LYS A 22 5.00 -9.15 -23.69
N ASN A 23 5.18 -7.97 -24.30
CA ASN A 23 5.63 -6.74 -23.63
C ASN A 23 4.51 -5.69 -23.48
N ALA A 24 3.27 -6.04 -23.84
CA ALA A 24 2.14 -5.14 -23.63
C ALA A 24 1.87 -5.04 -22.12
N LYS A 25 1.91 -3.81 -21.59
CA LYS A 25 1.40 -3.55 -20.24
C LYS A 25 -0.03 -4.10 -20.16
N ARG A 26 -0.32 -4.87 -19.10
CA ARG A 26 -1.67 -5.40 -18.88
C ARG A 26 -2.70 -4.28 -18.95
N LEU A 27 -3.87 -4.57 -19.52
CA LEU A 27 -4.98 -3.62 -19.54
C LEU A 27 -5.26 -3.17 -18.09
N GLY A 28 -5.38 -1.86 -17.88
CA GLY A 28 -5.58 -1.29 -16.54
C GLY A 28 -4.31 -1.01 -15.73
N ASN A 29 -3.10 -1.25 -16.27
CA ASN A 29 -1.84 -0.92 -15.58
C ASN A 29 -1.78 0.56 -15.15
N HIS A 30 -2.20 1.49 -16.01
CA HIS A 30 -2.22 2.92 -15.69
C HIS A 30 -3.14 3.24 -14.50
N VAL A 31 -4.33 2.64 -14.46
CA VAL A 31 -5.29 2.84 -13.34
C VAL A 31 -4.75 2.20 -12.06
N ALA A 32 -4.13 1.02 -12.15
CA ALA A 32 -3.49 0.38 -11.01
C ALA A 32 -2.32 1.20 -10.44
N MET A 33 -1.52 1.83 -11.31
CA MET A 33 -0.42 2.70 -10.93
C MET A 33 -0.92 3.97 -10.23
N VAL A 34 -1.92 4.65 -10.80
CA VAL A 34 -2.57 5.82 -10.17
C VAL A 34 -3.16 5.46 -8.80
N LYS A 35 -3.84 4.31 -8.70
CA LYS A 35 -4.39 3.84 -7.42
C LYS A 35 -3.29 3.57 -6.39
N ALA A 36 -2.18 2.95 -6.80
CA ALA A 36 -1.04 2.69 -5.92
C ALA A 36 -0.42 3.99 -5.39
N GLU A 37 -0.19 4.97 -6.26
CA GLU A 37 0.32 6.30 -5.90
C GLU A 37 -0.62 7.04 -4.93
N GLN A 38 -1.94 6.89 -5.11
CA GLN A 38 -2.95 7.55 -4.25
C GLN A 38 -3.18 6.85 -2.90
N THR A 39 -2.90 5.55 -2.79
CA THR A 39 -3.24 4.76 -1.58
C THR A 39 -2.07 4.67 -0.61
N TYR A 40 -0.83 4.67 -1.09
CA TYR A 40 0.33 4.41 -0.23
C TYR A 40 1.58 5.13 -0.72
N ASN A 41 2.12 6.00 0.14
CA ASN A 41 3.45 6.58 -0.07
C ASN A 41 4.51 5.63 0.48
N GLN A 42 5.30 5.02 -0.41
CA GLN A 42 6.39 4.11 -0.05
C GLN A 42 7.52 4.80 0.74
N ASN A 43 7.64 6.12 0.63
CA ASN A 43 8.63 6.93 1.32
C ASN A 43 8.08 7.55 2.62
N ALA A 44 6.83 7.26 3.02
CA ALA A 44 6.20 7.87 4.19
C ALA A 44 7.07 7.73 5.46
N THR A 45 7.72 6.57 5.66
CA THR A 45 8.61 6.37 6.80
C THR A 45 9.81 7.31 6.77
N GLN A 46 10.46 7.48 5.62
CA GLN A 46 11.60 8.39 5.48
C GLN A 46 11.18 9.86 5.58
N GLU A 47 10.07 10.23 4.96
CA GLU A 47 9.52 11.60 5.04
C GLU A 47 9.11 11.97 6.48
N ASN A 48 8.61 11.01 7.25
CA ASN A 48 8.17 11.24 8.63
C ASN A 48 9.32 11.24 9.66
N LEU A 49 10.56 10.90 9.28
CA LEU A 49 11.70 10.95 10.22
C LEU A 49 11.94 12.36 10.79
N GLY A 50 11.60 13.41 10.03
CA GLY A 50 11.67 14.80 10.47
C GLY A 50 10.44 15.30 11.20
N VAL A 51 9.37 14.51 11.27
CA VAL A 51 8.05 14.87 11.84
C VAL A 51 7.82 14.07 13.13
N ILE A 52 8.86 13.94 13.96
CA ILE A 52 8.67 13.52 15.34
C ILE A 52 8.35 14.80 16.14
N PRO A 53 7.11 15.00 16.61
CA PRO A 53 6.81 16.15 17.46
C PRO A 53 7.72 16.13 18.68
N SER A 54 8.35 17.25 18.99
CA SER A 54 9.16 17.39 20.19
C SER A 54 8.27 17.22 21.42
N GLY A 55 8.50 16.18 22.21
CA GLY A 55 7.77 15.87 23.44
C GLY A 55 8.13 14.49 23.94
N SER A 56 7.95 14.20 25.23
CA SER A 56 8.26 12.88 25.80
C SER A 56 7.27 11.79 25.38
N GLY A 57 6.28 12.12 24.54
CA GLY A 57 5.16 11.24 24.26
C GLY A 57 4.36 10.90 25.53
N GLU A 58 4.41 11.77 26.55
CA GLU A 58 3.60 11.57 27.74
C GLU A 58 2.15 11.40 27.28
N ARG A 59 1.52 10.32 27.75
CA ARG A 59 0.10 10.10 27.51
C ARG A 59 -0.64 11.34 27.97
N MET A 60 -1.67 11.72 27.20
CA MET A 60 -2.54 12.84 27.57
C MET A 60 -3.11 12.71 28.99
N GLU A 61 -3.18 11.48 29.51
CA GLU A 61 -3.45 11.14 30.91
C GLU A 61 -2.61 11.94 31.92
N GLY A 62 -1.28 12.03 31.74
CA GLY A 62 -0.41 12.76 32.68
C GLY A 62 -0.61 14.27 32.64
N ALA A 63 -0.70 14.84 31.43
CA ALA A 63 -1.02 16.26 31.24
C ALA A 63 -2.39 16.63 31.84
N TYR A 64 -3.38 15.74 31.70
CA TYR A 64 -4.72 15.94 32.26
C TYR A 64 -4.73 15.88 33.79
N GLN A 65 -3.97 14.95 34.38
CA GLN A 65 -3.82 14.85 35.83
C GLN A 65 -3.18 16.12 36.42
N VAL A 66 -2.15 16.66 35.78
CA VAL A 66 -1.51 17.93 36.21
C VAL A 66 -2.48 19.10 36.13
N TYR A 67 -3.27 19.19 35.05
CA TYR A 67 -4.20 20.31 34.84
C TYR A 67 -5.42 20.25 35.76
N THR A 68 -5.99 19.06 35.97
CA THR A 68 -7.26 18.89 36.71
C THR A 68 -7.08 18.47 38.16
N GLY A 69 -5.91 17.95 38.53
CA GLY A 69 -5.66 17.32 39.83
C GLY A 69 -6.38 15.98 40.02
N LYS A 70 -7.07 15.47 39.01
CA LYS A 70 -7.82 14.22 39.07
C LYS A 70 -6.97 13.04 38.62
N GLN A 71 -7.01 11.94 39.36
CA GLN A 71 -6.38 10.70 38.92
C GLN A 71 -7.27 9.98 37.92
N SER A 72 -6.69 9.04 37.15
CA SER A 72 -7.41 8.21 36.17
C SER A 72 -8.67 7.56 36.74
N THR A 73 -8.62 7.16 38.02
CA THR A 73 -9.73 6.57 38.78
C THR A 73 -10.89 7.53 39.06
N ASP A 74 -10.63 8.83 39.02
CA ASP A 74 -11.61 9.89 39.31
C ASP A 74 -12.27 10.42 38.03
N LEU A 75 -11.88 9.87 36.88
CA LEU A 75 -12.42 10.23 35.57
C LEU A 75 -13.60 9.32 35.26
N GLU A 76 -14.79 9.91 35.14
CA GLU A 76 -15.93 9.22 34.53
C GLU A 76 -15.64 9.03 33.04
N GLY A 77 -15.35 7.78 32.66
CA GLY A 77 -15.13 7.37 31.28
C GLY A 77 -16.16 6.34 30.84
N THR A 78 -16.24 6.11 29.53
CA THR A 78 -16.97 4.97 28.98
C THR A 78 -16.00 3.81 28.82
N ASP A 79 -16.41 2.59 29.18
CA ASP A 79 -15.58 1.42 28.96
C ASP A 79 -15.22 1.28 27.49
N SER A 80 -13.93 1.10 27.22
CA SER A 80 -13.44 0.87 25.86
C SER A 80 -14.00 -0.46 25.38
N GLN A 81 -14.80 -0.45 24.30
CA GLN A 81 -15.24 -1.67 23.65
C GLN A 81 -14.04 -2.30 22.95
N VAL A 82 -13.39 -3.25 23.63
CA VAL A 82 -12.44 -4.14 22.98
C VAL A 82 -13.25 -5.12 22.14
N LEU A 83 -13.10 -5.05 20.81
CA LEU A 83 -13.68 -6.04 19.91
C LEU A 83 -12.94 -7.37 20.16
N GLU A 84 -13.56 -8.28 20.92
CA GLU A 84 -13.01 -9.61 21.22
C GLU A 84 -12.98 -10.55 19.99
N GLY A 85 -13.51 -10.09 18.86
CA GLY A 85 -13.40 -10.78 17.58
C GLY A 85 -14.19 -10.05 16.50
N PHE A 86 -13.77 -10.25 15.25
CA PHE A 86 -14.62 -10.00 14.09
C PHE A 86 -15.36 -11.31 13.84
N GLY A 87 -16.67 -11.34 14.11
CA GLY A 87 -17.49 -12.55 13.95
C GLY A 87 -17.30 -13.18 12.58
N ASN A 88 -17.26 -14.52 12.57
CA ASN A 88 -17.11 -15.36 11.38
C ASN A 88 -18.17 -15.08 10.31
#